data_AF-A0A6L8GMG2-F1
#
_entry.id   AF-A0A6L8GMG2-F1
#
_cell.length_a   1.000
_cell.length_b   1.000
_cell.length_c   1.000
_cell.angle_alpha   90.00
_cell.angle_beta   90.00
_cell.angle_gamma   90.00
#
_symmetry.space_group_name_H-M   'P 1'
#
loop_
_entity.id
_entity.type
_entity.pdbx_description
1 polymer ?
#
loop_
_entity_poly.entity_id
_entity_poly.type
_entity_poly.pdbx_seq_one_letter_code
_entity_poly.pdbx_strand_id
1 'polypeptide(L)' 'MEQADGPCPAFDTGALVRLMETQPYLKTADPMPMLRPPDLVETGDEGVVVELRPQNMLAVRFRRGTFLLAADQVEPVV' A
#
# COMPACT_ATOMS: atom_id res chain seq x y z
N MET A 1 20.17 15.75 4.06
CA MET A 1 19.27 15.58 2.89
C MET A 1 19.83 14.38 2.16
N GLU A 2 19.31 13.19 2.38
CA GLU A 2 19.61 12.01 1.57
C GLU A 2 18.74 10.89 2.12
N GLN A 3 17.71 10.48 1.40
CA GLN A 3 17.30 9.08 1.45
C GLN A 3 17.35 8.59 0.02
N ALA A 4 18.33 7.72 -0.20
CA ALA A 4 18.48 6.90 -1.37
C ALA A 4 17.27 5.96 -1.46
N ASP A 5 16.31 6.27 -2.32
CA ASP A 5 15.43 5.25 -2.89
C ASP A 5 15.90 5.08 -4.34
N GLY A 6 16.91 4.23 -4.52
CA GLY A 6 17.10 3.59 -5.82
C GLY A 6 15.82 2.82 -6.13
N PRO A 7 15.41 2.70 -7.40
CA PRO A 7 14.14 2.08 -7.75
C PRO A 7 14.13 0.66 -7.21
N CYS A 8 13.41 0.40 -6.12
CA CYS A 8 13.12 -0.95 -5.67
C CYS A 8 12.11 -1.52 -6.68
N PRO A 9 12.50 -2.39 -7.63
CA PRO A 9 11.66 -2.78 -8.76
C PRO A 9 10.66 -3.88 -8.37
N ALA A 10 10.28 -3.98 -7.10
CA ALA A 10 9.45 -5.06 -6.58
C ALA A 10 7.94 -4.74 -6.59
N PHE A 11 7.58 -3.47 -6.74
CA PHE A 11 6.19 -3.04 -6.74
C PHE A 11 5.91 -2.30 -8.05
N ASP A 12 5.42 -3.03 -9.04
CA ASP A 12 4.94 -2.45 -10.29
C ASP A 12 3.46 -2.05 -10.17
N THR A 13 3.03 -1.10 -10.99
CA THR A 13 1.61 -0.77 -11.10
C THR A 13 0.90 -1.94 -11.76
N GLY A 14 -0.03 -2.58 -11.05
CA GLY A 14 -0.69 -3.82 -11.42
C GLY A 14 -0.18 -5.05 -10.67
N ALA A 15 0.88 -4.91 -9.87
CA ALA A 15 1.38 -6.00 -9.03
C ALA A 15 0.40 -6.32 -7.90
N LEU A 16 0.28 -7.61 -7.58
CA LEU A 16 -0.43 -8.06 -6.40
C LEU A 16 0.49 -7.91 -5.19
N VAL A 17 -0.04 -7.33 -4.12
CA VAL A 17 0.65 -7.18 -2.86
C VAL A 17 -0.26 -7.65 -1.75
N ARG A 18 0.34 -8.19 -0.69
CA ARG A 18 -0.36 -8.64 0.50
C ARG A 18 0.08 -7.81 1.68
N LEU A 19 -0.88 -7.47 2.55
CA LEU A 19 -0.58 -6.77 3.78
C LEU A 19 0.15 -7.71 4.75
N MET A 20 1.40 -7.39 5.11
CA MET A 20 2.17 -8.21 6.05
C MET A 20 1.72 -7.98 7.50
N GLU A 21 1.37 -6.75 7.85
CA GLU A 21 1.01 -6.37 9.22
C GLU A 21 -0.27 -5.52 9.24
N THR A 22 -1.15 -5.78 10.21
CA THR A 22 -2.41 -5.06 10.33
C THR A 22 -2.08 -3.65 10.82
N GLN A 23 -2.32 -2.67 9.97
CA GLN A 23 -2.03 -1.29 10.33
C GLN A 23 -3.13 -0.75 11.24
N PRO A 24 -2.79 -0.12 12.38
CA PRO A 24 -3.79 0.43 13.29
C PRO A 24 -4.67 1.50 12.62
N TYR A 25 -4.20 2.10 11.53
CA TYR A 25 -4.96 3.00 10.68
C TYR A 25 -4.53 2.86 9.22
N LEU A 26 -5.50 2.71 8.32
CA LEU A 26 -5.29 2.70 6.88
C LEU A 26 -5.62 4.06 6.30
N LYS A 27 -4.72 4.63 5.52
CA LYS A 27 -4.95 5.93 4.87
C LYS A 27 -5.54 5.71 3.49
N THR A 28 -6.64 6.37 3.13
CA THR A 28 -7.18 6.25 1.76
C THR A 28 -6.34 7.04 0.77
N ALA A 29 -6.25 6.54 -0.47
CA ALA A 29 -5.61 7.24 -1.59
C ALA A 29 -6.54 8.25 -2.29
N ASP A 30 -7.56 8.74 -1.58
CA ASP A 30 -8.55 9.70 -2.09
C ASP A 30 -8.00 11.14 -1.95
N PRO A 31 -8.40 12.10 -2.82
CA PRO A 31 -8.09 13.53 -2.66
C PRO A 31 -8.37 14.09 -1.25
N MET A 32 -9.29 13.48 -0.49
CA MET A 32 -9.36 13.66 0.97
C MET A 32 -8.84 12.40 1.68
N PRO A 33 -7.55 12.35 2.08
CA PRO A 33 -7.01 11.20 2.78
C PRO A 33 -7.67 11.06 4.15
N MET A 34 -8.51 10.03 4.29
CA MET A 34 -9.17 9.70 5.55
C MET A 34 -8.47 8.53 6.21
N LEU A 35 -8.36 8.59 7.54
CA LEU A 35 -7.95 7.46 8.35
C LEU A 35 -9.15 6.53 8.51
N ARG A 36 -9.01 5.34 7.94
CA ARG A 36 -9.99 4.26 8.01
C ARG A 36 -9.48 3.23 9.02
N PRO A 37 -10.37 2.61 9.82
CA PRO A 37 -9.99 1.57 10.75
C PRO A 37 -9.44 0.32 10.02
N PRO A 38 -8.59 -0.50 10.68
CA PRO A 38 -8.05 -1.75 10.15
C PRO A 38 -9.10 -2.78 9.77
N ASP A 39 -10.32 -2.63 10.29
CA ASP A 39 -11.48 -3.49 9.97
C ASP A 39 -11.76 -3.60 8.45
N LEU A 40 -11.21 -2.68 7.65
CA LEU A 40 -11.38 -2.67 6.20
C LEU A 40 -10.33 -3.50 5.44
N VAL A 41 -9.14 -3.70 6.00
CA VAL A 41 -8.05 -4.50 5.41
C VAL A 41 -7.27 -5.17 6.54
N GLU A 42 -7.35 -6.48 6.61
CA GLU A 42 -6.69 -7.30 7.62
C GLU A 42 -5.31 -7.77 7.15
N THR A 43 -4.45 -8.20 8.07
CA THR A 43 -3.20 -8.91 7.69
C THR A 43 -3.53 -10.10 6.80
N GLY A 44 -2.80 -10.22 5.69
CA GLY A 44 -3.00 -11.28 4.71
C GLY A 44 -3.99 -10.92 3.59
N ASP A 45 -4.67 -9.77 3.67
CA ASP A 45 -5.52 -9.30 2.57
C ASP A 45 -4.64 -8.90 1.38
N GLU A 46 -5.08 -9.29 0.18
CA GLU A 46 -4.38 -9.07 -1.07
C GLU A 46 -5.03 -7.92 -1.83
N GLY A 47 -4.19 -7.00 -2.32
CA GLY A 47 -4.59 -5.85 -3.11
C GLY A 47 -3.70 -5.68 -4.33
N VAL A 48 -4.18 -4.89 -5.29
CA VAL A 48 -3.43 -4.55 -6.51
C VAL A 48 -2.86 -3.16 -6.38
N VAL A 49 -1.57 -2.99 -6.63
CA VAL A 49 -0.95 -1.67 -6.71
C VAL A 49 -1.53 -0.93 -7.91
N VAL A 50 -2.25 0.17 -7.67
CA VAL A 50 -2.81 1.02 -8.72
C VAL A 50 -1.99 2.28 -8.96
N GLU A 51 -1.13 2.66 -8.01
CA GLU A 51 -0.26 3.82 -8.16
C GLU A 51 0.98 3.70 -7.27
N LEU A 52 2.12 4.16 -7.78
CA LEU A 52 3.38 4.26 -7.04
C LEU A 52 3.63 5.74 -6.72
N ARG A 53 3.73 6.06 -5.43
CA ARG A 53 3.98 7.41 -4.92
C ARG A 53 5.45 7.52 -4.48
N PRO A 54 6.06 8.71 -4.63
CA PRO A 54 7.39 8.96 -4.10
C PRO A 54 7.41 8.78 -2.57
N GLN A 55 8.55 8.34 -2.02
CA GLN A 55 8.75 7.95 -0.60
C GLN A 55 8.25 6.54 -0.23
N ASN A 56 8.40 5.55 -1.12
CA ASN A 56 7.98 4.15 -0.87
C ASN A 56 6.51 4.03 -0.48
N MET A 57 5.65 4.90 -1.03
CA MET A 57 4.22 4.84 -0.80
C MET A 57 3.54 4.20 -2.02
N LEU A 58 2.60 3.30 -1.78
CA LEU A 58 1.91 2.50 -2.77
C LEU A 58 0.42 2.72 -2.56
N ALA A 59 -0.30 3.16 -3.60
CA ALA A 59 -1.74 3.10 -3.59
C ALA A 59 -2.15 1.69 -4.00
N VAL A 60 -2.66 0.92 -3.04
CA VAL A 60 -3.10 -0.45 -3.21
C VAL A 60 -4.62 -0.48 -3.20
N ARG A 61 -5.21 -1.00 -4.26
CA ARG A 61 -6.64 -1.24 -4.38
C ARG A 61 -6.97 -2.63 -3.87
N PHE A 62 -7.62 -2.67 -2.73
CA PHE A 62 -8.22 -3.85 -2.15
C PHE A 62 -9.68 -3.97 -2.59
N ARG A 63 -10.35 -5.09 -2.25
CA ARG A 63 -11.79 -5.25 -2.53
C ARG A 63 -12.65 -4.18 -1.85
N ARG A 64 -12.18 -3.63 -0.72
CA ARG A 64 -12.90 -2.65 0.10
C ARG A 64 -12.69 -1.20 -0.33
N GLY A 65 -11.65 -0.91 -1.12
CA GLY A 65 -11.28 0.45 -1.52
C GLY A 65 -9.80 0.59 -1.86
N THR A 66 -9.36 1.81 -2.13
CA THR A 66 -7.93 2.11 -2.41
C THR A 66 -7.30 2.76 -1.19
N PHE A 67 -6.22 2.14 -0.71
CA PHE A 67 -5.50 2.53 0.49
C PHE A 67 -4.04 2.80 0.15
N LEU A 68 -3.42 3.69 0.91
CA LEU A 68 -2.09 4.18 0.71
C LEU A 68 -1.21 3.53 1.79
N LEU A 69 -0.37 2.61 1.34
CA LEU A 69 0.46 1.74 2.18
C LEU A 69 1.93 2.00 1.88
N ALA A 70 2.79 1.86 2.87
CA ALA A 70 4.22 1.90 2.62
C ALA A 70 4.69 0.55 2.06
N ALA A 71 5.69 0.56 1.19
CA ALA A 71 6.31 -0.65 0.63
C ALA A 71 6.87 -1.59 1.71
N ASP A 72 7.23 -1.04 2.88
CA ASP A 72 7.70 -1.80 4.04
C ASP A 72 6.57 -2.58 4.75
N GLN A 73 5.31 -2.22 4.50
CA GLN A 73 4.14 -2.76 5.19
C GLN A 73 3.39 -3.82 4.35
N VAL A 74 3.83 -4.01 3.10
CA VAL A 74 3.24 -4.95 2.15
C VAL A 74 4.33 -5.81 1.53
N GLU A 75 3.99 -7.04 1.20
CA GLU A 75 4.85 -7.95 0.45
C GLU A 75 4.28 -8.19 -0.95
N PRO A 76 5.11 -8.30 -1.99
CA PRO A 76 4.64 -8.68 -3.31
C PRO A 76 4.19 -10.15 -3.31
N VAL A 77 3.00 -10.41 -3.87
CA VAL A 77 2.50 -11.76 -4.15
C VAL A 77 2.75 -12.02 -5.64
N VAL A 78 3.73 -12.88 -5.91
CA VAL A 78 4.16 -13.27 -7.27
C VAL A 78 3.32 -14.38 -7.85
#